data_AF-A0A3S1GRD1-F1
#
_entry.id   AF-A0A3S1GRD1-F1
#
_cell.length_a   1.000
_cell.length_b   1.000
_cell.length_c   1.000
_cell.angle_alpha   90.00
_cell.angle_beta   90.00
_cell.angle_gamma   90.00
#
_symmetry.space_group_name_H-M   'P 1'
#
loop_
_entity.id
_entity.type
_entity.pdbx_description
1 polymer ?
#
loop_
_entity_poly.entity_id
_entity_poly.type
_entity_poly.pdbx_seq_one_letter_code
_entity_poly.pdbx_strand_id
1 'polypeptide(L)'
;MSNLQLRVISAIVMAALTLALTWLGGLPFRVFCGAIAALIFYEWTRMARPGNGAALGFLPEALILIFIGALIAGLPALWLLFLVAILVAVAAIAARIKGAAHWDASGVAYAALSGFSLAYL
;
A
#
# COMPACT_ATOMS: atom_id res chain seq x y z
N MET A 1 -3.93 -33.11 -1.10
CA MET A 1 -2.91 -32.17 -1.60
C MET A 1 -1.80 -32.10 -0.56
N SER A 2 -0.55 -32.35 -0.93
CA SER A 2 0.59 -32.17 -0.04
C SER A 2 0.95 -30.68 0.11
N ASN A 3 1.64 -30.32 1.20
CA ASN A 3 2.13 -28.94 1.42
C ASN A 3 2.98 -28.42 0.25
N LEU A 4 3.79 -29.29 -0.36
CA LEU A 4 4.62 -28.95 -1.51
C LEU A 4 3.76 -28.67 -2.75
N GLN A 5 2.76 -29.52 -3.03
CA GLN A 5 1.83 -29.30 -4.13
C GLN A 5 1.09 -27.95 -4.00
N LEU A 6 0.61 -27.61 -2.80
CA LEU A 6 -0.11 -26.35 -2.58
C LEU A 6 0.79 -25.12 -2.82
N ARG A 7 2.03 -25.14 -2.33
CA ARG A 7 3.00 -24.05 -2.54
C ARG A 7 3.37 -23.87 -4.00
N VAL A 8 3.53 -24.97 -4.74
CA VAL A 8 3.84 -24.92 -6.17
C VAL A 8 2.66 -24.36 -6.96
N ILE A 9 1.44 -24.83 -6.67
CA ILE A 9 0.24 -24.35 -7.36
C ILE A 9 0.01 -22.86 -7.08
N SER A 10 0.13 -22.41 -5.83
CA SER A 10 -0.06 -20.99 -5.50
C SER A 10 0.98 -20.09 -6.18
N ALA A 11 2.24 -20.52 -6.23
CA ALA A 11 3.29 -19.78 -6.91
C ALA A 11 3.02 -19.64 -8.42
N ILE A 12 2.61 -20.73 -9.08
CA ILE A 12 2.28 -20.71 -10.51
C ILE A 12 1.10 -19.77 -10.79
N VAL A 13 0.04 -19.84 -9.98
CA VAL A 13 -1.14 -18.98 -10.13
C VAL A 13 -0.77 -17.50 -9.94
N MET A 14 0.03 -17.18 -8.92
CA MET A 14 0.49 -15.80 -8.68
C MET A 14 1.37 -15.28 -9.81
N ALA A 15 2.28 -16.11 -10.33
CA ALA A 15 3.13 -15.74 -11.45
C ALA A 15 2.31 -15.45 -12.72
N ALA A 16 1.38 -16.34 -13.09
CA ALA A 16 0.54 -16.18 -14.25
C ALA A 16 -0.37 -14.94 -14.14
N LEU A 17 -1.00 -14.73 -12.97
CA LEU A 17 -1.88 -13.59 -12.73
C LEU A 17 -1.11 -12.27 -12.80
N THR A 18 0.07 -12.20 -12.17
CA THR A 18 0.90 -10.99 -12.18
C THR A 18 1.36 -10.66 -13.61
N LEU A 19 1.86 -11.65 -14.35
CA LEU A 19 2.29 -11.46 -15.74
C LEU A 19 1.15 -11.00 -16.65
N ALA A 20 -0.03 -11.62 -16.54
CA ALA A 20 -1.19 -11.26 -17.33
C ALA A 20 -1.62 -9.81 -17.07
N LEU A 21 -1.66 -9.37 -15.80
CA LEU A 21 -2.02 -8.00 -15.44
C LEU A 21 -0.97 -6.98 -15.92
N THR A 22 0.31 -7.34 -15.88
CA THR A 22 1.39 -6.49 -16.42
C THR A 22 1.27 -6.34 -17.94
N TRP A 23 0.97 -7.41 -18.68
CA TRP A 23 0.77 -7.33 -20.13
C TRP A 23 -0.47 -6.56 -20.54
N LEU A 24 -1.57 -6.67 -19.78
CA LEU A 24 -2.76 -5.86 -20.01
C LEU A 24 -2.48 -4.37 -19.77
N GLY A 25 -1.63 -4.05 -18.80
CA GLY A 25 -1.25 -2.68 -18.46
C GLY A 25 -2.45 -1.83 -18.02
N GLY A 26 -2.33 -0.50 -18.16
CA GLY A 26 -3.44 0.43 -17.98
C GLY A 26 -4.15 0.33 -16.62
N LEU A 27 -5.48 0.37 -16.63
CA LEU A 27 -6.32 0.32 -15.43
C LEU A 27 -6.16 -0.99 -14.63
N PRO A 28 -6.24 -2.21 -15.21
CA PRO A 28 -6.14 -3.44 -14.42
C PRO A 28 -4.79 -3.57 -13.71
N PHE A 29 -3.69 -3.15 -14.35
CA PHE A 29 -2.37 -3.11 -13.71
C PHE A 29 -2.32 -2.11 -12.55
N ARG A 30 -2.90 -0.92 -12.71
CA ARG A 30 -2.96 0.08 -11.62
C ARG A 30 -3.79 -0.40 -10.43
N VAL A 31 -4.92 -1.07 -10.68
CA VAL A 31 -5.74 -1.70 -9.63
C VAL A 31 -4.93 -2.75 -8.89
N PHE A 32 -4.16 -3.58 -9.61
CA PHE A 32 -3.25 -4.55 -9.00
C PHE A 32 -2.19 -3.88 -8.11
N CYS A 33 -1.55 -2.81 -8.58
CA CYS A 33 -0.58 -2.06 -7.80
C CYS A 33 -1.20 -1.45 -6.53
N GLY A 34 -2.40 -0.89 -6.64
CA GLY A 34 -3.16 -0.37 -5.52
C GLY A 34 -3.54 -1.46 -4.50
N ALA A 35 -3.90 -2.65 -4.97
CA ALA A 35 -4.19 -3.80 -4.12
C ALA A 35 -2.94 -4.26 -3.35
N ILE A 36 -1.78 -4.32 -3.99
CA ILE A 36 -0.51 -4.64 -3.33
C ILE A 36 -0.17 -3.59 -2.26
N ALA A 37 -0.33 -2.30 -2.56
CA ALA A 37 -0.13 -1.23 -1.58
C ALA A 37 -1.06 -1.38 -0.35
N ALA A 38 -2.34 -1.71 -0.58
CA ALA A 38 -3.30 -1.98 0.49
C ALA A 38 -2.89 -3.18 1.35
N LEU A 39 -2.45 -4.28 0.72
CA LEU A 39 -1.98 -5.47 1.43
C LEU A 39 -0.74 -5.18 2.29
N ILE A 40 0.23 -4.45 1.75
CA ILE A 40 1.43 -4.03 2.50
C ILE A 40 1.03 -3.20 3.72
N PHE A 41 0.12 -2.25 3.54
CA PHE A 41 -0.36 -1.42 4.65
C PHE A 41 -1.13 -2.24 5.70
N TYR A 42 -1.97 -3.16 5.25
CA TYR A 42 -2.71 -4.06 6.12
C TYR A 42 -1.77 -4.93 6.99
N GLU A 43 -0.75 -5.54 6.39
CA GLU A 43 0.24 -6.31 7.14
C GLU A 43 1.03 -5.43 8.11
N TRP A 44 1.42 -4.22 7.66
CA TRP A 44 2.10 -3.26 8.54
C TRP A 44 1.27 -2.92 9.77
N THR A 45 0.00 -2.54 9.60
CA THR A 45 -0.88 -2.17 10.72
C THR A 45 -1.08 -3.33 11.70
N ARG A 46 -1.14 -4.57 11.22
CA ARG A 46 -1.21 -5.77 12.08
C ARG A 46 0.05 -5.98 12.91
N MET A 47 1.23 -5.74 12.33
CA MET A 47 2.50 -5.84 13.06
C MET A 47 2.71 -4.68 14.04
N ALA A 48 2.35 -3.47 13.64
CA ALA A 48 2.69 -2.24 14.35
C ALA A 48 1.69 -1.82 15.45
N ARG A 49 0.46 -2.37 15.45
CA ARG A 49 -0.60 -2.00 16.40
C ARG A 49 -1.09 -3.19 17.25
N PRO A 50 -0.23 -3.88 18.03
CA PRO A 50 -0.70 -4.94 18.92
C PRO A 50 -1.50 -4.37 20.10
N GLY A 51 -2.74 -4.83 20.27
CA GLY A 51 -3.51 -4.76 21.52
C GLY A 51 -4.16 -3.42 21.91
N ASN A 52 -3.60 -2.26 21.55
CA ASN A 52 -4.05 -0.97 22.11
C ASN A 52 -4.72 0.01 21.11
N GLY A 53 -5.15 -0.49 19.96
CA GLY A 53 -5.87 0.32 18.95
C GLY A 53 -4.98 1.31 18.19
N ALA A 54 -5.51 1.82 17.08
CA ALA A 54 -4.84 2.83 16.28
C ALA A 54 -4.85 4.18 17.02
N ALA A 55 -3.69 4.64 17.51
CA ALA A 55 -3.59 5.94 18.19
C ALA A 55 -4.05 7.11 17.29
N LEU A 56 -3.92 6.95 15.97
CA LEU A 56 -4.42 7.89 14.97
C LEU A 56 -5.86 7.60 14.50
N GLY A 57 -6.50 6.53 14.96
CA GLY A 57 -7.80 6.08 14.47
C GLY A 57 -7.75 5.68 12.99
N PHE A 58 -8.77 6.09 12.23
CA PHE A 58 -8.94 5.80 10.79
C PHE A 58 -8.11 6.71 9.85
N LEU A 59 -7.33 7.65 10.41
CA LEU A 59 -6.60 8.62 9.58
C LEU A 59 -5.61 7.94 8.60
N PRO A 60 -4.72 7.03 9.04
CA PRO A 60 -3.76 6.38 8.13
C PRO A 60 -4.43 5.55 7.02
N GLU A 61 -5.55 4.91 7.32
CA GLU A 61 -6.38 4.16 6.37
C GLU A 61 -6.95 5.10 5.30
N ALA A 62 -7.49 6.25 5.71
CA ALA A 62 -8.00 7.26 4.79
C ALA A 62 -6.89 7.80 3.88
N LEU A 63 -5.70 8.07 4.41
CA LEU A 63 -4.54 8.54 3.64
C LEU A 63 -4.11 7.51 2.57
N ILE A 64 -4.07 6.23 2.93
CA ILE A 64 -3.76 5.16 1.97
C ILE A 64 -4.85 4.99 0.92
N LEU A 65 -6.12 5.12 1.28
CA LEU A 65 -7.22 5.09 0.30
C LEU A 65 -7.13 6.26 -0.69
N ILE A 66 -6.74 7.46 -0.23
CA ILE A 66 -6.50 8.61 -1.10
C ILE A 66 -5.36 8.32 -2.08
N PHE A 67 -4.24 7.76 -1.58
CA PHE A 67 -3.11 7.36 -2.43
C PHE A 67 -3.53 6.32 -3.48
N ILE A 68 -4.23 5.27 -3.07
CA ILE A 68 -4.71 4.21 -3.99
C ILE A 68 -5.65 4.78 -5.04
N GLY A 69 -6.59 5.64 -4.64
CA GLY A 69 -7.51 6.30 -5.57
C GLY A 69 -6.77 7.13 -6.61
N ALA A 70 -5.76 7.91 -6.18
CA ALA A 70 -4.93 8.70 -7.08
C ALA A 70 -4.08 7.84 -8.02
N LEU A 71 -3.52 6.73 -7.52
CA LEU A 71 -2.76 5.77 -8.33
C LEU A 71 -3.65 5.12 -9.40
N ILE A 72 -4.85 4.67 -9.03
CA ILE A 72 -5.81 4.06 -9.97
C ILE A 72 -6.30 5.07 -11.01
N ALA A 73 -6.53 6.32 -10.60
CA ALA A 73 -6.87 7.42 -11.49
C ALA A 73 -5.76 7.74 -12.50
N GLY A 74 -4.54 7.26 -12.29
CA GLY A 74 -3.44 7.40 -13.23
C GLY A 74 -2.81 8.77 -13.22
N LEU A 75 -2.72 9.42 -12.05
CA LEU A 75 -2.02 10.70 -11.91
C LEU A 75 -0.59 10.59 -12.46
N PRO A 76 0.02 11.67 -12.98
CA PRO A 76 1.41 11.61 -13.41
C PRO A 76 2.35 11.34 -12.24
N ALA A 77 3.48 10.65 -12.50
CA ALA A 77 4.41 10.18 -11.47
C ALA A 77 4.84 11.29 -10.49
N LEU A 78 5.19 12.48 -11.00
CA LEU A 78 5.59 13.61 -10.15
C LEU A 78 4.49 14.03 -9.18
N TRP A 79 3.24 14.15 -9.65
CA TRP A 79 2.10 14.52 -8.82
C TRP A 79 1.79 13.47 -7.77
N LEU A 80 1.88 12.19 -8.15
CA LEU A 80 1.67 11.09 -7.22
C LEU A 80 2.76 11.05 -6.15
N LEU A 81 4.02 11.31 -6.52
CA LEU A 81 5.14 11.38 -5.57
C LEU A 81 4.98 12.56 -4.58
N PHE A 82 4.57 13.74 -5.07
CA PHE A 82 4.23 14.86 -4.19
C PHE A 82 3.08 14.53 -3.25
N LEU A 83 2.05 13.84 -3.74
CA LEU A 83 0.95 13.36 -2.90
C LEU A 83 1.46 12.43 -1.81
N VAL A 84 2.32 11.45 -2.13
CA VAL A 84 2.94 10.57 -1.13
C VAL A 84 3.67 11.38 -0.05
N ALA A 85 4.48 12.36 -0.44
CA ALA A 85 5.18 13.22 0.51
C ALA A 85 4.23 13.99 1.44
N ILE A 86 3.13 14.54 0.90
CA ILE A 86 2.11 15.25 1.67
C ILE A 86 1.40 14.30 2.64
N LEU A 87 0.98 13.13 2.18
CA LEU A 87 0.27 12.15 3.02
C LEU A 87 1.14 11.67 4.18
N VAL A 88 2.42 11.38 3.92
CA VAL A 88 3.38 11.01 4.96
C VAL A 88 3.60 12.15 5.96
N ALA A 89 3.72 13.39 5.49
CA ALA A 89 3.85 14.56 6.35
C ALA A 89 2.61 14.73 7.25
N VAL A 90 1.40 14.59 6.69
CA VAL A 90 0.14 14.64 7.46
C VAL A 90 0.11 13.56 8.53
N ALA A 91 0.45 12.31 8.20
CA ALA A 91 0.51 11.22 9.17
C ALA A 91 1.53 11.48 10.29
N ALA A 92 2.71 11.99 9.94
CA ALA A 92 3.76 12.31 10.90
C ALA A 92 3.37 13.46 11.84
N ILE A 93 2.79 14.53 11.30
CA ILE A 93 2.31 15.68 12.10
C ILE A 93 1.18 15.24 13.02
N ALA A 94 0.21 14.47 12.52
CA ALA A 94 -0.88 13.95 13.34
C ALA A 94 -0.36 13.05 14.47
N ALA A 95 0.64 12.20 14.19
CA ALA A 95 1.27 11.36 15.22
C ALA A 95 1.91 12.20 16.32
N ARG A 96 2.64 13.26 15.94
CA ARG A 96 3.25 14.20 16.88
C ARG A 96 2.22 14.91 17.76
N ILE A 97 1.14 15.42 17.18
CA ILE A 97 0.09 16.14 17.92
C ILE A 97 -0.60 15.22 18.93
N LYS A 98 -0.87 13.96 18.56
CA LYS A 98 -1.53 12.99 19.43
C LYS A 98 -0.59 12.28 20.41
N GLY A 99 0.71 12.59 20.41
CA GLY A 99 1.71 11.86 21.20
C GLY A 99 1.79 10.37 20.84
N ALA A 100 1.35 10.02 19.63
CA ALA A 100 1.30 8.65 19.15
C ALA A 100 2.66 8.20 18.63
N ALA A 101 2.89 6.88 18.65
CA ALA A 101 4.09 6.32 18.06
C ALA A 101 4.11 6.56 16.54
N HIS A 102 5.28 6.90 16.00
CA HIS A 102 5.46 7.30 14.59
C HIS A 102 5.31 6.13 13.59
N TRP A 103 4.95 4.94 14.05
CA TRP A 103 4.81 3.73 13.23
C TRP A 103 3.77 3.86 12.12
N ASP A 104 2.72 4.64 12.34
CA ASP A 104 1.68 4.85 11.33
C ASP A 104 2.20 5.65 10.12
N ALA A 105 3.00 6.68 10.34
CA ALA A 105 3.59 7.48 9.27
C ALA A 105 4.57 6.66 8.42
N SER A 106 5.39 5.83 9.08
CA SER A 106 6.29 4.89 8.42
C SER A 106 5.52 3.85 7.59
N GLY A 107 4.39 3.36 8.09
CA GLY A 107 3.53 2.42 7.37
C GLY A 107 2.91 3.02 6.12
N VAL A 108 2.40 4.25 6.22
CA VAL A 108 1.90 5.00 5.06
C VAL A 108 3.00 5.21 4.02
N ALA A 109 4.19 5.66 4.47
CA ALA A 109 5.33 5.86 3.58
C ALA A 109 5.74 4.58 2.87
N TYR A 110 5.88 3.48 3.63
CA TYR A 110 6.34 2.20 3.10
C TYR A 110 5.36 1.62 2.07
N ALA A 111 4.07 1.58 2.41
CA ALA A 111 3.03 1.07 1.50
C ALA A 111 2.90 1.94 0.24
N ALA A 112 2.86 3.26 0.40
CA ALA A 112 2.68 4.18 -0.73
C ALA A 112 3.89 4.19 -1.67
N LEU A 113 5.11 4.21 -1.15
CA LEU A 113 6.32 4.14 -1.99
C LEU A 113 6.45 2.80 -2.71
N SER A 114 6.06 1.69 -2.06
CA SER A 114 6.08 0.37 -2.69
C SER A 114 5.07 0.28 -3.84
N GLY A 115 3.84 0.75 -3.62
CA GLY A 115 2.82 0.84 -4.67
C GLY A 115 3.20 1.79 -5.81
N PHE A 116 3.80 2.94 -5.47
CA PHE A 116 4.31 3.90 -6.45
C PHE A 116 5.39 3.27 -7.32
N SER A 117 6.37 2.62 -6.70
CA SER A 117 7.46 1.94 -7.39
C SER A 117 6.91 0.88 -8.36
N LEU A 118 5.98 0.05 -7.91
CA LEU A 118 5.37 -0.99 -8.75
C LEU A 118 4.60 -0.41 -9.96
N ALA A 119 3.98 0.76 -9.82
CA ALA A 119 3.18 1.36 -10.87
C ALA A 119 3.99 2.15 -11.93
N TYR A 120 5.22 2.58 -11.61
CA TYR A 120 6.03 3.45 -12.48
C TYR A 120 7.47 2.96 -12.76
N LEU A 121 7.85 1.78 -12.26
CA LEU A 121 9.02 1.04 -12.75
C LEU A 121 8.73 0.35 -14.08
#